data_AF-A0A1Z8N9J3-F1
#
_entry.id   AF-A0A1Z8N9J3-F1
#
_cell.length_a   1.000
_cell.length_b   1.000
_cell.length_c   1.000
_cell.angle_alpha   90.00
_cell.angle_beta   90.00
_cell.angle_gamma   90.00
#
_symmetry.space_group_name_H-M   'P 1'
#
loop_
_entity.id
_entity.type
_entity.pdbx_description
1 polymer ?
#
loop_
_entity_poly.entity_id
_entity_poly.type
_entity_poly.pdbx_seq_one_letter_code
_entity_poly.pdbx_strand_id
1 'polypeptide(L)'
;MERNLIVTATATKTDGTNILPTNNSLQQDKTAEPMGSNPSADSPAVGKLQDKLAKDLVRIFKLLSDETRLRILYSLSQAEELHVRALCELLQLSQPAVSHHLGMLRNAGIVDPRRDGKHNFYRILPGNFERLLMLVFDGIPESEQAIRFGDLDLSQHRPQQPR
;
A
#
# COMPACT_ATOMS: atom_id res chain seq x y z
N MET A 1 -17.82 43.06 18.23
CA MET A 1 -17.06 43.83 19.24
C MET A 1 -15.65 43.29 19.25
N GLU A 2 -14.79 44.00 18.53
CA GLU A 2 -13.39 43.71 18.26
C GLU A 2 -12.53 43.94 19.51
N ARG A 3 -11.43 43.17 19.64
CA ARG A 3 -10.29 43.51 20.51
C ARG A 3 -9.00 43.17 19.76
N ASN A 4 -8.50 44.16 19.02
CA ASN A 4 -7.14 44.18 18.48
C ASN A 4 -6.14 44.48 19.61
N LEU A 5 -5.08 43.66 19.69
CA LEU A 5 -3.94 43.88 20.58
C LEU A 5 -2.80 44.53 19.77
N ILE A 6 -2.39 45.72 20.21
CA ILE A 6 -1.25 46.50 19.71
C ILE A 6 -0.08 46.26 20.67
N VAL A 7 1.11 45.86 20.19
CA VAL A 7 2.41 46.22 20.78
C VAL A 7 3.50 46.16 19.69
N THR A 8 3.81 47.30 19.04
CA THR A 8 5.04 48.13 19.13
C THR A 8 6.35 47.53 18.57
N ALA A 9 6.80 48.13 17.47
CA ALA A 9 8.13 48.01 16.89
C ALA A 9 9.13 48.96 17.59
N THR A 10 10.41 48.55 17.67
CA THR A 10 11.53 49.44 17.99
C THR A 10 12.67 49.21 17.00
N ALA A 11 13.07 50.27 16.32
CA ALA A 11 14.18 50.34 15.36
C ALA A 11 15.40 51.02 15.99
N THR A 12 16.61 50.54 15.66
CA THR A 12 17.94 51.21 15.69
C THR A 12 18.88 50.27 14.90
N LYS A 13 19.82 50.63 14.02
CA LYS A 13 20.60 51.86 13.77
C LYS A 13 21.30 51.71 12.41
N THR A 14 21.50 52.83 11.74
CA THR A 14 22.19 53.13 10.46
C THR A 14 23.73 53.13 10.52
N ASP A 15 24.37 52.77 9.40
CA ASP A 15 25.49 53.44 8.71
C ASP A 15 25.62 52.77 7.32
N GLY A 16 25.54 53.43 6.15
CA GLY A 16 26.47 54.42 5.59
C GLY A 16 27.68 53.68 4.97
N THR A 17 28.00 53.65 3.67
CA THR A 17 27.88 54.62 2.57
C THR A 17 28.14 53.95 1.21
N ASN A 18 27.54 54.56 0.19
CA ASN A 18 27.62 54.42 -1.27
C ASN A 18 29.05 54.38 -1.87
N ILE A 19 29.21 53.81 -3.08
CA ILE A 19 29.72 54.43 -4.34
C ILE A 19 30.11 53.33 -5.36
N LEU A 20 29.46 53.34 -6.53
CA LEU A 20 29.91 52.70 -7.78
C LEU A 20 30.85 53.67 -8.53
N PRO A 21 31.83 53.23 -9.35
CA PRO A 21 31.58 53.29 -10.80
C PRO A 21 32.31 52.25 -11.71
N THR A 22 31.66 51.93 -12.83
CA THR A 22 32.10 51.96 -14.24
C THR A 22 33.36 51.22 -14.77
N ASN A 23 33.10 50.47 -15.85
CA ASN A 23 33.89 50.20 -17.09
C ASN A 23 34.74 48.92 -17.29
N ASN A 24 34.22 48.05 -18.17
CA ASN A 24 34.71 47.72 -19.53
C ASN A 24 36.18 47.31 -19.75
N SER A 25 36.42 46.06 -20.21
CA SER A 25 37.15 45.74 -21.46
C SER A 25 37.64 44.28 -21.58
N LEU A 26 37.29 43.69 -22.72
CA LEU A 26 38.11 42.83 -23.61
C LEU A 26 38.67 41.46 -23.15
N GLN A 27 38.19 40.45 -23.89
CA GLN A 27 38.90 39.28 -24.44
C GLN A 27 39.38 38.16 -23.51
N GLN A 28 38.80 36.97 -23.74
CA GLN A 28 39.60 35.76 -23.95
C GLN A 28 38.91 34.83 -24.96
N ASP A 29 39.56 34.71 -26.11
CA ASP A 29 39.48 33.63 -27.09
C ASP A 29 39.89 32.31 -26.43
N LYS A 30 39.03 31.28 -26.51
CA LYS A 30 39.40 29.86 -26.38
C LYS A 30 38.46 28.99 -27.22
N THR A 31 38.99 28.55 -28.35
CA THR A 31 39.06 27.14 -28.80
C THR A 31 37.81 26.26 -28.71
N ALA A 32 37.45 25.71 -29.87
CA ALA A 32 36.48 24.64 -30.06
C ALA A 32 36.58 23.50 -29.03
N GLU A 33 35.44 23.15 -28.44
CA GLU A 33 35.17 21.87 -27.79
C GLU A 33 33.88 21.29 -28.41
N PRO A 34 33.78 19.95 -28.51
CA PRO A 34 33.11 19.26 -29.59
C PRO A 34 31.58 19.31 -29.48
N MET A 35 30.93 19.03 -30.61
CA MET A 35 29.54 18.55 -30.64
C MET A 35 29.42 17.33 -29.71
N GLY A 36 29.06 17.60 -28.46
CA GLY A 36 28.64 16.62 -27.49
C GLY A 36 27.38 15.96 -28.03
N SER A 37 27.52 14.68 -28.33
CA SER A 37 26.49 13.64 -28.36
C SER A 37 25.06 14.14 -28.22
N ASN A 38 24.33 14.02 -29.33
CA ASN A 38 22.88 13.92 -29.39
C ASN A 38 22.37 13.10 -28.18
N PRO A 39 21.58 13.66 -27.24
CA PRO A 39 20.87 12.85 -26.27
C PRO A 39 19.76 12.16 -27.06
N SER A 40 20.04 10.95 -27.54
CA SER A 40 19.03 10.10 -28.14
C SER A 40 17.85 10.02 -27.18
N ALA A 41 16.75 10.64 -27.62
CA ALA A 41 15.48 10.67 -26.93
C ALA A 41 14.93 9.26 -26.74
N ASP A 42 14.13 9.13 -25.68
CA ASP A 42 13.08 8.13 -25.49
C ASP A 42 13.51 6.69 -25.19
N SER A 43 14.35 6.51 -24.16
CA SER A 43 14.02 5.40 -23.26
C SER A 43 12.81 5.82 -22.43
N PRO A 44 11.69 5.08 -22.45
CA PRO A 44 10.58 5.37 -21.54
C PRO A 44 11.18 5.39 -20.14
N ALA A 45 10.98 6.49 -19.40
CA ALA A 45 11.37 6.60 -18.01
C ALA A 45 10.48 5.66 -17.18
N VAL A 46 10.70 4.36 -17.33
CA VAL A 46 10.05 3.32 -16.55
C VAL A 46 10.55 3.52 -15.13
N GLY A 47 9.69 4.06 -14.27
CA GLY A 47 10.00 4.26 -12.87
C GLY A 47 10.46 2.93 -12.25
N LYS A 48 11.60 2.95 -11.55
CA LYS A 48 12.13 1.76 -10.89
C LYS A 48 11.35 1.47 -9.61
N LEU A 49 10.93 0.23 -9.42
CA LEU A 49 10.41 -0.22 -8.13
C LEU A 49 11.54 -0.20 -7.10
N GLN A 50 11.33 0.48 -5.97
CA GLN A 50 12.34 0.55 -4.92
C GLN A 50 12.57 -0.81 -4.27
N ASP A 51 13.83 -1.20 -4.04
CA ASP A 51 14.20 -2.52 -3.51
C ASP A 51 13.53 -2.86 -2.18
N LYS A 52 13.39 -1.88 -1.28
CA LYS A 52 12.73 -2.07 0.01
C LYS A 52 11.25 -2.43 -0.20
N LEU A 53 10.56 -1.69 -1.05
CA LEU A 53 9.15 -1.94 -1.37
C LEU A 53 8.98 -3.31 -2.02
N ALA A 54 9.85 -3.69 -2.95
CA ALA A 54 9.83 -5.02 -3.57
C ALA A 54 9.99 -6.14 -2.52
N LYS A 55 10.93 -5.99 -1.57
CA LYS A 55 11.14 -6.97 -0.49
C LYS A 55 9.94 -7.06 0.45
N ASP A 56 9.35 -5.92 0.82
CA ASP A 56 8.17 -5.86 1.68
C ASP A 56 6.95 -6.53 1.00
N LEU A 57 6.73 -6.25 -0.29
CA LEU A 57 5.68 -6.89 -1.09
C LEU A 57 5.87 -8.41 -1.18
N VAL A 58 7.08 -8.88 -1.44
CA VAL A 58 7.39 -10.33 -1.45
C VAL A 58 7.07 -10.95 -0.10
N ARG A 59 7.36 -10.28 1.02
CA ARG A 59 7.05 -10.79 2.36
C ARG A 59 5.53 -10.91 2.57
N ILE A 60 4.76 -9.91 2.15
CA ILE A 60 3.30 -9.94 2.21
C ILE A 60 2.74 -11.03 1.31
N PHE A 61 3.20 -11.17 0.07
CA PHE A 61 2.71 -12.21 -0.83
C PHE A 61 3.03 -13.62 -0.32
N LYS A 62 4.22 -13.84 0.26
CA LYS A 62 4.54 -15.12 0.93
C LYS A 62 3.64 -15.41 2.13
N LEU A 63 3.26 -14.37 2.87
CA LEU A 63 2.26 -14.53 3.92
C LEU A 63 0.91 -14.90 3.32
N LEU A 64 0.49 -14.33 2.20
CA LEU A 64 -0.83 -14.59 1.62
C LEU A 64 -0.89 -15.87 0.77
N SER A 65 0.22 -16.43 0.34
CA SER A 65 0.29 -17.60 -0.57
C SER A 65 -0.04 -18.95 0.09
N ASP A 66 -0.94 -18.97 1.07
CA ASP A 66 -1.38 -20.16 1.78
C ASP A 66 -2.89 -20.27 1.70
N GLU A 67 -3.34 -21.44 1.26
CA GLU A 67 -4.74 -21.71 0.97
C GLU A 67 -5.64 -21.48 2.18
N THR A 68 -5.25 -21.95 3.37
CA THR A 68 -6.03 -21.76 4.59
C THR A 68 -6.16 -20.29 4.94
N ARG A 69 -5.07 -19.51 4.83
CA ARG A 69 -5.12 -18.06 5.08
C ARG A 69 -5.99 -17.33 4.08
N LEU A 70 -5.94 -17.69 2.79
CA LEU A 70 -6.84 -17.12 1.79
C LEU A 70 -8.31 -17.44 2.09
N ARG A 71 -8.62 -18.68 2.49
CA ARG A 71 -9.99 -19.06 2.88
C ARG A 71 -10.47 -18.34 4.14
N ILE A 72 -9.60 -18.12 5.12
CA ILE A 72 -9.90 -17.30 6.30
C ILE A 72 -10.22 -15.87 5.87
N LEU A 73 -9.36 -15.26 5.06
CA LEU A 73 -9.55 -13.88 4.59
C LEU A 73 -10.83 -13.73 3.76
N TYR A 74 -11.12 -14.67 2.87
CA TYR A 74 -12.38 -14.70 2.14
C TYR A 74 -13.58 -14.81 3.08
N SER A 75 -13.55 -15.73 4.05
CA SER A 75 -14.66 -15.86 5.01
C SER A 75 -14.88 -14.57 5.82
N LEU A 76 -13.80 -13.88 6.20
CA LEU A 76 -13.85 -12.60 6.91
C LEU A 76 -14.20 -11.42 6.00
N SER A 77 -14.08 -11.51 4.67
CA SER A 77 -14.56 -10.45 3.77
C SER A 77 -16.08 -10.53 3.56
N GLN A 78 -16.69 -11.70 3.79
CA GLN A 78 -18.14 -11.90 3.63
C GLN A 78 -18.96 -11.53 4.88
N ALA A 79 -18.31 -11.19 6.00
CA ALA A 79 -18.96 -10.87 7.28
C ALA A 79 -18.22 -9.75 8.00
N GLU A 80 -18.90 -9.00 8.87
CA GLU A 80 -18.25 -7.92 9.65
C GLU A 80 -17.19 -8.47 10.63
N GLU A 81 -17.49 -9.60 11.28
CA GLU A 81 -16.57 -10.35 12.14
C GLU A 81 -16.98 -11.82 12.24
N LEU A 82 -16.03 -12.71 12.49
CA LEU A 82 -16.28 -14.14 12.76
C LEU A 82 -15.53 -14.59 14.01
N HIS A 83 -16.18 -15.41 14.84
CA HIS A 83 -15.49 -16.06 15.95
C HIS A 83 -14.69 -17.28 15.50
N VAL A 84 -13.62 -17.61 16.22
CA VAL A 84 -12.69 -18.71 15.85
C VAL A 84 -13.41 -20.04 15.59
N ARG A 85 -14.43 -20.38 16.38
CA ARG A 85 -15.20 -21.64 16.17
C ARG A 85 -15.93 -21.69 14.82
N ALA A 86 -16.54 -20.59 14.36
CA ALA A 86 -17.22 -20.54 13.07
C ALA A 86 -16.21 -20.76 11.94
N LEU A 87 -15.01 -20.17 12.05
CA LEU A 87 -13.92 -20.42 11.11
C LEU A 87 -13.45 -21.89 11.14
N CYS A 88 -13.40 -22.53 12.31
CA CYS A 88 -13.07 -23.95 12.42
C CYS A 88 -14.11 -24.83 11.72
N GLU A 89 -15.39 -24.52 11.89
CA GLU A 89 -16.51 -25.24 11.27
C GLU A 89 -16.53 -25.04 9.74
N LEU A 90 -16.41 -23.79 9.27
CA LEU A 90 -16.38 -23.45 7.84
C LEU A 90 -15.21 -24.11 7.10
N LEU A 91 -14.03 -24.14 7.74
CA LEU A 91 -12.81 -24.65 7.11
C LEU A 91 -12.58 -26.14 7.40
N GLN A 92 -13.38 -26.75 8.28
CA GLN A 92 -13.20 -28.12 8.78
C GLN A 92 -11.80 -28.35 9.36
N LEU A 93 -11.30 -27.37 10.13
CA LEU A 93 -9.98 -27.38 10.74
C LEU A 93 -10.06 -27.34 12.26
N SER A 94 -9.01 -27.83 12.91
CA SER A 94 -8.88 -27.74 14.36
C SER A 94 -8.66 -26.29 14.81
N GLN A 95 -9.10 -25.97 16.03
CA GLN A 95 -8.90 -24.65 16.62
C GLN A 95 -7.43 -24.22 16.71
N PRO A 96 -6.46 -25.10 17.09
CA PRO A 96 -5.04 -24.74 17.06
C PRO A 96 -4.55 -24.36 15.66
N ALA A 97 -5.00 -25.06 14.61
CA ALA A 97 -4.61 -24.76 13.23
C ALA A 97 -5.14 -23.39 12.79
N VAL A 98 -6.43 -23.12 13.00
CA VAL A 98 -7.03 -21.80 12.66
C VAL A 98 -6.38 -20.69 13.46
N SER A 99 -6.14 -20.90 14.76
CA SER A 99 -5.52 -19.90 15.64
C SER A 99 -4.08 -19.59 15.23
N HIS A 100 -3.33 -20.58 14.73
CA HIS A 100 -1.99 -20.38 14.20
C HIS A 100 -1.99 -19.45 12.99
N HIS A 101 -2.89 -19.69 12.03
CA HIS A 101 -3.04 -18.83 10.85
C HIS A 101 -3.50 -17.41 11.22
N LEU A 102 -4.50 -17.28 12.10
CA LEU A 102 -4.95 -15.98 12.61
C LEU A 102 -3.85 -15.24 13.35
N GLY A 103 -2.98 -15.95 14.07
CA GLY A 103 -1.79 -15.37 14.71
C GLY A 103 -0.83 -14.73 13.71
N MET A 104 -0.55 -15.41 12.60
CA MET A 104 0.30 -14.84 11.54
C MET A 104 -0.32 -13.60 10.89
N LEU A 105 -1.61 -13.67 10.56
CA LEU A 105 -2.35 -12.55 9.94
C LEU A 105 -2.43 -11.36 10.90
N ARG A 106 -2.65 -11.60 12.19
CA ARG A 106 -2.64 -10.58 13.24
C ARG A 106 -1.26 -9.93 13.36
N ASN A 107 -0.19 -10.72 13.41
CA ASN A 107 1.18 -10.21 13.53
C ASN A 107 1.59 -9.35 12.32
N ALA A 108 0.96 -9.59 11.17
CA ALA A 108 1.14 -8.78 9.97
C ALA A 108 0.23 -7.55 9.89
N GLY A 109 -0.65 -7.33 10.88
CA GLY A 109 -1.60 -6.22 10.89
C GLY A 109 -2.68 -6.34 9.82
N ILE A 110 -3.07 -7.56 9.45
CA ILE A 110 -4.13 -7.81 8.46
C ILE A 110 -5.50 -8.00 9.14
N VAL A 111 -5.52 -8.61 10.33
CA VAL A 111 -6.74 -8.86 11.10
C VAL A 111 -6.65 -8.30 12.51
N ASP A 112 -7.80 -7.90 13.04
CA ASP A 112 -7.96 -7.34 14.38
C ASP A 112 -8.74 -8.32 15.27
N PRO A 113 -8.18 -8.76 16.41
CA PRO A 113 -8.90 -9.58 17.37
C PRO A 113 -9.74 -8.74 18.33
N ARG A 114 -10.99 -9.14 18.54
CA ARG A 114 -11.88 -8.62 19.59
C ARG A 114 -12.31 -9.74 20.52
N ARG A 115 -12.20 -9.54 21.83
CA ARG A 115 -12.68 -10.53 22.81
C ARG A 115 -14.06 -10.17 23.31
N ASP A 116 -14.96 -11.15 23.29
CA ASP A 116 -16.31 -11.05 23.83
C ASP A 116 -16.57 -12.26 24.76
N GLY A 117 -16.46 -12.01 26.06
CA GLY A 117 -16.48 -13.05 27.08
C GLY A 117 -15.42 -14.15 26.84
N LYS A 118 -15.88 -15.35 26.50
CA LYS A 118 -15.04 -16.53 26.21
C LYS A 118 -14.69 -16.69 24.73
N HIS A 119 -15.26 -15.87 23.86
CA HIS A 119 -15.09 -15.96 22.42
C HIS A 119 -14.11 -14.89 21.92
N ASN A 120 -13.26 -15.28 20.97
CA ASN A 120 -12.43 -14.34 20.22
C ASN A 120 -13.03 -14.20 18.82
N PHE A 121 -13.33 -12.97 18.45
CA PHE A 121 -13.81 -12.54 17.15
C PHE A 121 -12.65 -11.92 16.38
N TYR A 122 -12.69 -12.08 15.07
CA TYR A 122 -11.71 -11.52 14.15
C TYR A 122 -12.44 -10.81 13.02
N ARG A 123 -11.84 -9.74 12.53
CA ARG A 123 -12.24 -9.00 11.34
C ARG A 123 -11.01 -8.58 10.54
N ILE A 124 -11.18 -8.31 9.26
CA ILE A 124 -10.12 -7.66 8.46
C ILE A 124 -9.95 -6.23 8.97
N LEU A 125 -8.71 -5.76 9.07
CA LEU A 125 -8.42 -4.38 9.44
C LEU A 125 -8.87 -3.43 8.31
N PRO A 126 -9.75 -2.45 8.58
CA PRO A 126 -10.25 -1.57 7.55
C PRO A 126 -9.12 -0.76 6.89
N GLY A 127 -9.21 -0.59 5.56
CA GLY A 127 -8.27 0.26 4.83
C GLY A 127 -7.96 -0.22 3.41
N ASN A 128 -6.78 0.14 2.91
CA ASN A 128 -6.41 -0.17 1.52
C ASN A 128 -6.26 -1.67 1.26
N PHE A 129 -5.82 -2.44 2.26
CA PHE A 129 -5.63 -3.88 2.09
C PHE A 129 -6.97 -4.63 2.04
N GLU A 130 -7.93 -4.28 2.89
CA GLU A 130 -9.31 -4.79 2.82
C GLU A 130 -9.92 -4.51 1.44
N ARG A 131 -9.84 -3.27 0.95
CA ARG A 131 -10.32 -2.91 -0.39
C ARG A 131 -9.63 -3.71 -1.49
N LEU A 132 -8.32 -3.94 -1.37
CA LEU A 132 -7.58 -4.77 -2.31
C LEU A 132 -8.07 -6.22 -2.29
N LEU A 133 -8.31 -6.79 -1.11
CA LEU A 133 -8.85 -8.15 -0.99
C LEU A 133 -10.23 -8.27 -1.61
N MET A 134 -11.12 -7.30 -1.35
CA MET A 134 -12.44 -7.23 -1.99
C MET A 134 -12.31 -7.18 -3.52
N LEU A 135 -11.46 -6.28 -4.05
CA LEU A 135 -11.21 -6.21 -5.49
C LEU A 135 -10.69 -7.53 -6.08
N VAL A 136 -9.82 -8.23 -5.35
CA VAL A 136 -9.30 -9.54 -5.78
C VAL A 136 -10.40 -10.60 -5.76
N PHE A 137 -11.20 -10.69 -4.70
CA PHE A 137 -12.22 -11.74 -4.59
C PHE A 137 -13.45 -11.49 -5.47
N ASP A 138 -13.89 -10.23 -5.58
CA ASP A 138 -15.02 -9.81 -6.42
C ASP A 138 -14.64 -9.75 -7.90
N GLY A 139 -13.37 -9.49 -8.20
CA GLY A 139 -12.85 -9.41 -9.56
C GLY A 139 -12.67 -10.77 -10.25
N ILE A 140 -12.83 -11.88 -9.51
CA ILE A 140 -12.78 -13.23 -10.09
C ILE A 140 -14.18 -13.57 -10.62
N PRO A 141 -14.35 -13.72 -11.95
CA PRO A 141 -15.67 -13.87 -12.57
C PRO A 141 -16.35 -15.18 -12.19
N GLU A 142 -17.69 -15.13 -12.14
CA GLU A 142 -18.55 -16.31 -12.07
C GLU A 142 -18.52 -17.03 -13.44
N SER A 143 -18.29 -18.34 -13.39
CA SER A 143 -17.94 -19.25 -14.49
C SER A 143 -18.44 -18.90 -15.91
N GLU A 144 -17.45 -18.57 -16.76
CA GLU A 144 -17.30 -18.77 -18.23
C GLU A 144 -16.16 -17.86 -18.74
N GLN A 145 -15.87 -16.78 -18.01
CA GLN A 145 -14.82 -15.79 -18.31
C GLN A 145 -13.60 -15.93 -17.39
N ALA A 146 -13.21 -17.16 -17.06
CA ALA A 146 -12.07 -17.42 -16.17
C ALA A 146 -10.81 -16.63 -16.55
N ILE A 147 -10.13 -16.07 -15.55
CA ILE A 147 -8.82 -15.45 -15.77
C ILE A 147 -7.80 -16.58 -15.78
N ARG A 148 -7.19 -16.82 -16.95
CA ARG A 148 -6.24 -17.91 -17.16
C ARG A 148 -4.80 -17.43 -17.04
N PHE A 149 -4.03 -18.09 -16.18
CA PHE A 149 -2.60 -17.90 -16.01
C PHE A 149 -1.86 -19.22 -16.29
N GLY A 150 -1.51 -19.49 -17.55
CA GLY A 150 -0.91 -20.77 -17.91
C GLY A 150 -1.88 -21.93 -17.62
N ASP A 151 -1.52 -22.79 -16.67
CA ASP A 151 -2.32 -23.93 -16.19
C ASP A 151 -3.30 -23.58 -15.06
N LEU A 152 -3.25 -22.36 -14.52
CA LEU A 152 -4.13 -21.89 -13.46
C LEU A 152 -5.40 -21.25 -14.06
N ASP A 153 -6.56 -21.73 -13.60
CA ASP A 153 -7.87 -21.17 -13.90
C ASP A 153 -8.41 -20.46 -12.65
N LEU A 154 -8.52 -19.13 -12.69
CA LEU A 154 -9.16 -18.35 -11.64
C LEU A 154 -10.61 -18.07 -12.03
N SER A 155 -11.51 -18.86 -11.46
CA SER A 155 -12.96 -18.69 -11.54
C SER A 155 -13.61 -18.98 -10.18
N GLN A 156 -14.68 -18.27 -9.85
CA GLN A 156 -15.46 -18.57 -8.66
C GLN A 156 -16.48 -19.66 -8.99
N HIS A 157 -16.47 -20.76 -8.23
CA HIS A 157 -17.57 -21.72 -8.22
C HIS A 157 -18.39 -21.51 -6.95
N ARG A 158 -19.47 -20.73 -7.03
CA ARG A 158 -20.41 -20.62 -5.92
C ARG A 158 -21.15 -21.96 -5.77
N PRO A 159 -21.12 -22.62 -4.60
CA PRO A 159 -22.00 -23.76 -4.37
C PRO A 159 -23.45 -23.27 -4.50
N GLN A 160 -24.22 -23.91 -5.39
CA GLN A 160 -25.65 -23.67 -5.54
C GLN A 160 -26.29 -23.77 -4.15
N GLN A 161 -26.94 -22.70 -3.68
CA GLN A 161 -27.68 -22.76 -2.42
C GLN A 161 -28.75 -23.85 -2.55
N PRO A 162 -28.80 -24.85 -1.65
CA PRO A 162 -29.89 -25.79 -1.65
C PRO A 162 -31.19 -25.02 -1.37
N ARG A 163 -32.19 -25.24 -2.24
CA ARG A 163 -33.54 -24.69 -2.09
C ARG A 163 -34.25 -25.24 -0.85
#